data_AF-A0A1N6DWN5-F1
#
_entry.id   AF-A0A1N6DWN5-F1
#
_cell.length_a   1.000
_cell.length_b   1.000
_cell.length_c   1.000
_cell.angle_alpha   90.00
_cell.angle_beta   90.00
_cell.angle_gamma   90.00
#
_symmetry.space_group_name_H-M   'P 1'
#
loop_
_entity.id
_entity.type
_entity.pdbx_description
1 polymer ?
#
loop_
_entity_poly.entity_id
_entity_poly.type
_entity_poly.pdbx_seq_one_letter_code
_entity_poly.pdbx_strand_id
1 'polypeptide(L)'
;MLICFAHEKDAGHARASLEQRIKHSGDEVLDLVVLKVDAKHTAQVHDPRRTLAGALTPALTWGVFGLLAGGVDSLVLWAVAGFICGGVYAYLFEHLLTKDELERIGTALPAESSAIVAFVRGTDPERVLAWASSSQPTGVSVAALTASLSVRLYGGAAQRSDAVTAGSAEGATTPIGASPGITALSMLLVRFSGEHGARKALAGSVSAKHPDPSTPKVELFIEANGHGRRRVIDPTNGSSALSGPDALVWGAFGLVWGAIVGFTGDGGVLRFIDDTVVTGILWTVFGLAAGALYGLWAGRGVSARRLKRIGALIPPDTSIAIAWAEGAVGSEAIQEWAAGASALLALGFDPTDQGAVLRAAAPPSS
;
A
#
# COMPACT_ATOMS: atom_id res chain seq x y z
N MET A 1 3.92 -5.40 10.92
CA MET A 1 4.60 -6.70 11.09
C MET A 1 5.26 -7.08 9.78
N LEU A 2 6.47 -7.62 9.86
CA LEU A 2 7.28 -8.12 8.75
C LEU A 2 7.70 -9.57 9.07
N ILE A 3 7.49 -10.48 8.13
CA ILE A 3 7.86 -11.89 8.22
C ILE A 3 8.63 -12.24 6.95
N CYS A 4 9.83 -12.80 7.06
CA CYS A 4 10.67 -13.19 5.94
C CYS A 4 10.80 -14.71 5.87
N PHE A 5 10.91 -15.24 4.65
CA PHE A 5 11.04 -16.66 4.36
C PHE A 5 12.15 -16.90 3.34
N ALA A 6 12.81 -18.05 3.45
CA ALA A 6 13.91 -18.46 2.57
C ALA A 6 13.45 -18.76 1.14
N HIS A 7 12.19 -19.16 0.95
CA HIS A 7 11.67 -19.57 -0.36
C HIS A 7 10.53 -18.68 -0.85
N GLU A 8 10.46 -18.48 -2.17
CA GLU A 8 9.55 -17.58 -2.89
C GLU A 8 8.06 -17.87 -2.62
N LYS A 9 7.72 -19.11 -2.29
CA LYS A 9 6.32 -19.56 -2.14
C LYS A 9 5.84 -19.62 -0.69
N ASP A 10 6.75 -19.60 0.27
CA ASP A 10 6.44 -19.86 1.68
C ASP A 10 5.53 -18.79 2.28
N ALA A 11 5.78 -17.50 1.98
CA ALA A 11 4.89 -16.42 2.39
C ALA A 11 3.45 -16.60 1.88
N GLY A 12 3.30 -17.10 0.65
CA GLY A 12 1.99 -17.40 0.06
C GLY A 12 1.26 -18.52 0.81
N HIS A 13 1.97 -19.57 1.21
CA HIS A 13 1.43 -20.70 1.97
C HIS A 13 1.10 -20.33 3.42
N ALA A 14 1.97 -19.58 4.08
CA ALA A 14 1.81 -19.15 5.47
C ALA A 14 0.69 -18.11 5.67
N ARG A 15 0.35 -17.35 4.63
CA ARG A 15 -0.61 -16.25 4.71
C ARG A 15 -1.97 -16.65 5.27
N ALA A 16 -2.60 -17.69 4.70
CA ALA A 16 -3.99 -18.03 5.01
C ALA A 16 -4.14 -18.49 6.46
N SER A 17 -3.21 -19.32 6.94
CA SER A 17 -3.19 -19.80 8.32
C SER A 17 -2.90 -18.67 9.32
N LEU A 18 -1.99 -17.76 8.98
CA LEU A 18 -1.69 -16.56 9.79
C LEU A 18 -2.91 -15.65 9.90
N GLU A 19 -3.56 -15.33 8.78
CA GLU A 19 -4.76 -14.49 8.75
C GLU A 19 -5.90 -15.14 9.56
N GLN A 20 -6.06 -16.46 9.45
CA GLN A 20 -7.03 -17.20 10.22
C GLN A 20 -6.75 -17.10 11.72
N ARG A 21 -5.51 -17.32 12.16
CA ARG A 21 -5.12 -17.23 13.59
C ARG A 21 -5.39 -15.85 14.18
N ILE A 22 -5.00 -14.78 13.46
CA ILE A 22 -5.25 -13.40 13.88
C ILE A 22 -6.76 -13.11 13.99
N LYS A 23 -7.59 -13.63 13.07
CA LYS A 23 -9.04 -13.46 13.18
C LYS A 23 -9.65 -14.23 14.37
N HIS A 24 -9.17 -15.45 14.63
CA HIS A 24 -9.70 -16.29 15.71
C HIS A 24 -9.40 -15.73 17.11
N SER A 25 -8.37 -14.90 17.25
CA SER A 25 -8.06 -14.20 18.51
C SER A 25 -8.88 -12.94 18.75
N GLY A 26 -9.72 -12.53 17.79
CA GLY A 26 -10.45 -11.27 17.82
C GLY A 26 -9.66 -10.05 17.33
N ASP A 27 -8.43 -10.23 16.83
CA ASP A 27 -7.63 -9.17 16.22
C ASP A 27 -8.07 -8.94 14.74
N GLU A 28 -7.83 -7.75 14.21
CA GLU A 28 -8.23 -7.38 12.83
C GLU A 28 -7.00 -7.18 11.94
N VAL A 29 -6.88 -7.99 10.88
CA VAL A 29 -5.90 -7.72 9.80
C VAL A 29 -6.42 -6.57 8.94
N LEU A 30 -5.85 -5.38 9.12
CA LEU A 30 -6.22 -4.17 8.38
C LEU A 30 -5.79 -4.27 6.92
N ASP A 31 -4.55 -4.69 6.70
CA ASP A 31 -3.93 -4.87 5.40
C ASP A 31 -2.86 -5.96 5.47
N LEU A 32 -2.66 -6.69 4.37
CA LEU A 32 -1.65 -7.74 4.28
C LEU A 32 -1.21 -7.89 2.83
N VAL A 33 0.11 -7.87 2.65
CA VAL A 33 0.76 -7.97 1.35
C VAL A 33 1.79 -9.10 1.40
N VAL A 34 1.87 -9.86 0.31
CA VAL A 34 2.91 -10.86 0.07
C VAL A 34 3.90 -10.28 -0.92
N LEU A 35 5.17 -10.20 -0.52
CA LEU A 35 6.29 -9.84 -1.36
C LEU A 35 7.03 -11.12 -1.78
N LYS A 36 7.45 -11.18 -3.04
CA LYS A 36 8.27 -12.26 -3.58
C LYS A 36 9.48 -11.68 -4.27
N VAL A 37 10.61 -12.36 -4.18
CA VAL A 37 11.83 -12.01 -4.90
C VAL A 37 12.27 -13.27 -5.64
N ASP A 38 12.34 -13.18 -6.97
CA ASP A 38 12.74 -14.32 -7.79
C ASP A 38 14.27 -14.53 -7.79
N ALA A 39 14.74 -15.54 -8.52
CA ALA A 39 16.17 -15.84 -8.69
C ALA A 39 16.97 -14.70 -9.37
N LYS A 40 16.29 -13.75 -10.02
CA LYS A 40 16.88 -12.60 -10.71
C LYS A 40 16.80 -11.30 -9.89
N HIS A 41 16.47 -11.38 -8.60
CA HIS A 41 16.21 -10.22 -7.75
C HIS A 41 15.07 -9.32 -8.26
N THR A 42 14.11 -9.88 -9.00
CA THR A 42 12.90 -9.15 -9.38
C THR A 42 11.88 -9.27 -8.26
N ALA A 43 11.60 -8.15 -7.58
CA ALA A 43 10.56 -8.12 -6.57
C ALA A 43 9.17 -8.01 -7.20
N GLN A 44 8.22 -8.77 -6.66
CA GLN A 44 6.81 -8.71 -7.03
C GLN A 44 5.97 -8.61 -5.77
N VAL A 45 5.01 -7.69 -5.79
CA VAL A 45 4.08 -7.47 -4.69
C VAL A 45 2.70 -7.99 -5.07
N HIS A 46 2.20 -8.90 -4.24
CA HIS A 46 0.89 -9.50 -4.38
C HIS A 46 0.01 -9.14 -3.19
N ASP A 47 -1.05 -8.37 -3.43
CA ASP A 47 -2.15 -8.15 -2.49
C ASP A 47 -3.36 -9.01 -2.91
N PRO A 48 -3.54 -10.20 -2.32
CA PRO A 48 -4.60 -11.13 -2.72
C PRO A 48 -6.00 -10.59 -2.42
N ARG A 49 -6.14 -9.71 -1.43
CA ARG A 49 -7.44 -9.08 -1.10
C ARG A 49 -7.83 -8.06 -2.16
N ARG A 50 -6.86 -7.30 -2.67
CA ARG A 50 -7.06 -6.36 -3.78
C ARG A 50 -7.35 -7.07 -5.07
N THR A 51 -6.59 -8.10 -5.44
CA THR A 51 -6.87 -8.85 -6.68
C THR A 51 -8.28 -9.45 -6.64
N LEU A 52 -8.69 -10.00 -5.49
CA LEU A 52 -10.04 -10.56 -5.35
C LEU A 52 -11.13 -9.48 -5.34
N ALA A 53 -10.97 -8.40 -4.56
CA ALA A 53 -11.98 -7.34 -4.50
C ALA A 53 -12.08 -6.55 -5.82
N GLY A 54 -10.94 -6.30 -6.46
CA GLY A 54 -10.79 -5.65 -7.75
C GLY A 54 -11.25 -6.51 -8.92
N ALA A 55 -11.31 -7.84 -8.77
CA ALA A 55 -11.95 -8.72 -9.75
C ALA A 55 -13.46 -8.89 -9.48
N LEU A 56 -13.86 -9.08 -8.22
CA LEU A 56 -15.27 -9.32 -7.85
C LEU A 56 -16.17 -8.10 -8.05
N THR A 57 -15.69 -6.90 -7.74
CA THR A 57 -16.49 -5.68 -7.90
C THR A 57 -16.91 -5.47 -9.36
N PRO A 58 -15.99 -5.46 -10.35
CA PRO A 58 -16.38 -5.39 -11.75
C PRO A 58 -17.11 -6.65 -12.21
N ALA A 59 -16.77 -7.86 -11.74
CA ALA A 59 -17.59 -9.04 -12.06
C ALA A 59 -19.06 -8.85 -11.70
N LEU A 60 -19.36 -8.29 -10.52
CA LEU A 60 -20.72 -8.01 -10.08
C LEU A 60 -21.35 -6.86 -10.87
N THR A 61 -20.63 -5.76 -11.07
CA THR A 61 -21.14 -4.59 -11.83
C THR A 61 -21.48 -4.97 -13.27
N TRP A 62 -20.57 -5.67 -13.95
CA TRP A 62 -20.78 -6.11 -15.32
C TRP A 62 -21.77 -7.26 -15.39
N GLY A 63 -21.81 -8.17 -14.41
CA GLY A 63 -22.83 -9.21 -14.33
C GLY A 63 -24.26 -8.65 -14.21
N VAL A 64 -24.46 -7.63 -13.37
CA VAL A 64 -25.75 -6.92 -13.28
C VAL A 64 -26.09 -6.22 -14.60
N PHE A 65 -25.10 -5.60 -15.25
CA PHE A 65 -25.31 -4.98 -16.56
C PHE A 65 -25.69 -6.01 -17.64
N GLY A 66 -24.99 -7.14 -17.69
CA GLY A 66 -25.29 -8.26 -18.57
C GLY A 66 -26.68 -8.83 -18.34
N LEU A 67 -27.09 -8.96 -17.08
CA LEU A 67 -28.44 -9.40 -16.70
C LEU A 67 -29.51 -8.46 -17.25
N LEU A 68 -29.32 -7.15 -17.08
CA LEU A 68 -30.27 -6.13 -17.54
C LEU A 68 -30.32 -6.04 -19.08
N ALA A 69 -29.19 -6.24 -19.75
CA ALA A 69 -29.08 -6.10 -21.21
C ALA A 69 -29.54 -7.33 -21.99
N GLY A 70 -29.46 -8.54 -21.42
CA GLY A 70 -29.67 -9.78 -22.18
C GLY A 70 -30.08 -10.99 -21.36
N GLY A 71 -30.57 -10.81 -20.12
CA GLY A 71 -31.01 -11.92 -19.28
C GLY A 71 -29.87 -12.75 -18.68
N VAL A 72 -30.20 -13.95 -18.21
CA VAL A 72 -29.31 -14.77 -17.35
C VAL A 72 -28.06 -15.27 -18.07
N ASP A 73 -28.17 -15.62 -19.36
CA ASP A 73 -27.02 -16.08 -20.14
C ASP A 73 -25.99 -14.96 -20.36
N SER A 74 -26.48 -13.73 -20.53
CA SER A 74 -25.68 -12.51 -20.64
C SER A 74 -25.03 -12.13 -19.30
N LEU A 75 -25.68 -12.37 -18.16
CA LEU A 75 -25.08 -12.16 -16.83
C LEU A 75 -23.74 -12.89 -16.68
N VAL A 76 -23.71 -14.19 -17.01
CA VAL A 76 -22.52 -15.02 -16.78
C VAL A 76 -21.35 -14.55 -17.65
N LEU A 77 -21.62 -14.27 -18.93
CA LEU A 77 -20.60 -13.79 -19.87
C LEU A 77 -19.99 -12.46 -19.40
N TRP A 78 -20.83 -11.50 -19.05
CA TRP A 78 -20.37 -10.18 -18.61
C TRP A 78 -19.72 -10.21 -17.23
N ALA A 79 -20.16 -11.09 -16.33
CA ALA A 79 -19.51 -11.28 -15.03
C ALA A 79 -18.09 -11.84 -15.18
N VAL A 80 -17.89 -12.83 -16.06
CA VAL A 80 -16.55 -13.39 -16.35
C VAL A 80 -15.65 -12.35 -17.02
N ALA A 81 -16.16 -11.61 -18.00
CA ALA A 81 -15.42 -10.52 -18.64
C ALA A 81 -15.01 -9.45 -17.62
N GLY A 82 -15.95 -9.01 -16.77
CA GLY A 82 -15.68 -8.07 -15.68
C GLY A 82 -14.67 -8.60 -14.67
N PHE A 83 -14.72 -9.90 -14.34
CA PHE A 83 -13.77 -10.55 -13.44
C PHE A 83 -12.34 -10.54 -14.02
N ILE A 84 -12.18 -10.93 -15.28
CA ILE A 84 -10.86 -10.98 -15.94
C ILE A 84 -10.31 -9.56 -16.11
N CYS A 85 -11.10 -8.63 -16.67
CA CYS A 85 -10.65 -7.25 -16.90
C CYS A 85 -10.35 -6.54 -15.58
N GLY A 86 -11.20 -6.72 -14.57
CA GLY A 86 -11.00 -6.18 -13.23
C GLY A 86 -9.80 -6.78 -12.51
N GLY A 87 -9.61 -8.10 -12.63
CA GLY A 87 -8.48 -8.82 -12.06
C GLY A 87 -7.16 -8.38 -12.69
N VAL A 88 -7.11 -8.26 -14.02
CA VAL A 88 -5.93 -7.76 -14.76
C VAL A 88 -5.66 -6.29 -14.42
N TYR A 89 -6.69 -5.45 -14.34
CA TYR A 89 -6.52 -4.04 -13.96
C TYR A 89 -6.02 -3.90 -12.52
N ALA A 90 -6.65 -4.60 -11.57
CA ALA A 90 -6.18 -4.61 -10.17
C ALA A 90 -4.76 -5.17 -10.05
N TYR A 91 -4.42 -6.17 -10.88
CA TYR A 91 -3.08 -6.71 -10.95
C TYR A 91 -2.08 -5.71 -11.54
N LEU A 92 -2.39 -4.99 -12.62
CA LEU A 92 -1.42 -4.14 -13.31
C LEU A 92 -1.35 -2.71 -12.75
N PHE A 93 -2.46 -2.13 -12.29
CA PHE A 93 -2.58 -0.70 -11.99
C PHE A 93 -2.71 -0.38 -10.50
N GLU A 94 -2.94 -1.37 -9.62
CA GLU A 94 -2.91 -1.13 -8.17
C GLU A 94 -1.53 -1.36 -7.54
N HIS A 95 -0.49 -1.52 -8.35
CA HIS A 95 0.90 -1.50 -7.89
C HIS A 95 1.22 -0.10 -7.39
N LEU A 96 1.08 0.10 -6.08
CA LEU A 96 1.45 1.34 -5.40
C LEU A 96 2.96 1.59 -5.46
N LEU A 97 3.74 0.55 -5.76
CA LEU A 97 5.19 0.64 -5.86
C LEU A 97 5.61 0.89 -7.31
N THR A 98 6.50 1.86 -7.49
CA THR A 98 7.12 2.12 -8.78
C THR A 98 8.05 0.97 -9.18
N LYS A 99 8.40 0.87 -10.47
CA LYS A 99 9.36 -0.14 -10.95
C LYS A 99 10.70 -0.02 -10.22
N ASP A 100 11.18 1.20 -10.04
CA ASP A 100 12.44 1.49 -9.36
C ASP A 100 12.37 1.05 -7.88
N GLU A 101 11.23 1.24 -7.21
CA GLU A 101 11.02 0.73 -5.84
C GLU A 101 11.08 -0.79 -5.77
N LEU A 102 10.46 -1.50 -6.71
CA LEU A 102 10.51 -2.95 -6.77
C LEU A 102 11.94 -3.45 -7.05
N GLU A 103 12.66 -2.81 -7.95
CA GLU A 103 14.07 -3.14 -8.23
C GLU A 103 14.95 -2.94 -7.00
N ARG A 104 14.74 -1.86 -6.24
CA ARG A 104 15.41 -1.63 -4.95
C ARG A 104 15.08 -2.68 -3.90
N ILE A 105 13.81 -3.03 -3.75
CA ILE A 105 13.39 -4.07 -2.80
C ILE A 105 14.00 -5.42 -3.17
N GLY A 106 14.02 -5.76 -4.46
CA GLY A 106 14.54 -7.03 -4.96
C GLY A 106 16.05 -7.16 -4.79
N THR A 107 16.80 -6.07 -4.95
CA THR A 107 18.26 -6.04 -4.70
C THR A 107 18.61 -6.05 -3.21
N ALA A 108 17.73 -5.52 -2.33
CA ALA A 108 17.94 -5.50 -0.88
C ALA A 108 17.60 -6.83 -0.18
N LEU A 109 16.88 -7.73 -0.84
CA LEU A 109 16.45 -9.01 -0.26
C LEU A 109 17.16 -10.20 -0.93
N PRO A 110 17.30 -11.34 -0.23
CA PRO A 110 17.86 -12.54 -0.83
C PRO A 110 17.08 -12.99 -2.07
N ALA A 111 17.78 -13.52 -3.07
CA ALA A 111 17.15 -14.15 -4.21
C ALA A 111 16.30 -15.35 -3.77
N GLU A 112 15.25 -15.65 -4.54
CA GLU A 112 14.30 -16.74 -4.26
C GLU A 112 13.60 -16.65 -2.89
N SER A 113 13.54 -15.46 -2.29
CA SER A 113 12.91 -15.25 -0.98
C SER A 113 11.48 -14.75 -1.09
N SER A 114 10.76 -14.76 0.04
CA SER A 114 9.46 -14.10 0.14
C SER A 114 9.24 -13.47 1.50
N ALA A 115 8.31 -12.52 1.58
CA ALA A 115 7.95 -11.87 2.83
C ALA A 115 6.45 -11.58 2.95
N ILE A 116 5.95 -11.51 4.18
CA ILE A 116 4.62 -11.00 4.50
C ILE A 116 4.79 -9.67 5.23
N VAL A 117 4.16 -8.62 4.72
CA VAL A 117 3.99 -7.35 5.42
C VAL A 117 2.53 -7.21 5.79
N ALA A 118 2.24 -7.05 7.08
CA ALA A 118 0.88 -6.96 7.56
C ALA A 118 0.70 -5.82 8.59
N PHE A 119 -0.41 -5.11 8.45
CA PHE A 119 -0.94 -4.19 9.44
C PHE A 119 -2.05 -4.89 10.22
N VAL A 120 -1.82 -5.08 11.51
CA VAL A 120 -2.74 -5.78 12.41
C VAL A 120 -3.17 -4.80 13.47
N ARG A 121 -4.47 -4.69 13.70
CA ARG A 121 -5.05 -4.02 14.85
C ARG A 121 -5.30 -5.07 15.92
N GLY A 122 -4.60 -4.91 17.04
CA GLY A 122 -4.71 -5.78 18.21
C GLY A 122 -4.08 -5.12 19.41
N THR A 123 -4.25 -5.74 20.58
CA THR A 123 -3.71 -5.22 21.85
C THR A 123 -2.44 -5.92 22.30
N ASP A 124 -2.10 -7.05 21.71
CA ASP A 124 -1.03 -7.95 22.16
C ASP A 124 -0.04 -8.27 21.04
N PRO A 125 1.04 -7.47 20.92
CA PRO A 125 2.05 -7.65 19.88
C PRO A 125 2.92 -8.89 20.07
N GLU A 126 3.09 -9.40 21.30
CA GLU A 126 3.87 -10.61 21.58
C GLU A 126 3.15 -11.84 21.04
N ARG A 127 1.83 -11.89 21.20
CA ARG A 127 1.01 -12.94 20.60
C ARG A 127 1.01 -12.90 19.08
N VAL A 128 0.98 -11.70 18.48
CA VAL A 128 1.14 -11.52 17.03
C VAL A 128 2.51 -12.05 16.57
N LEU A 129 3.58 -11.73 17.31
CA LEU A 129 4.92 -12.26 17.05
C LEU A 129 4.93 -13.80 17.13
N ALA A 130 4.34 -14.39 18.17
CA ALA A 130 4.30 -15.84 18.35
C ALA A 130 3.59 -16.56 17.20
N TRP A 131 2.50 -16.00 16.67
CA TRP A 131 1.84 -16.57 15.50
C TRP A 131 2.69 -16.45 14.24
N ALA A 132 3.32 -15.30 14.03
CA ALA A 132 4.22 -15.11 12.90
C ALA A 132 5.41 -16.09 12.93
N SER A 133 5.99 -16.32 14.10
CA SER A 133 7.07 -17.28 14.30
C SER A 133 6.65 -18.74 14.10
N SER A 134 5.35 -19.07 14.23
CA SER A 134 4.86 -20.45 14.09
C SER A 134 4.96 -21.02 12.67
N SER A 135 5.20 -20.18 11.66
CA SER A 135 5.34 -20.57 10.26
C SER A 135 6.79 -20.86 9.84
N GLN A 136 7.71 -21.03 10.81
CA GLN A 136 9.15 -21.23 10.57
C GLN A 136 9.80 -20.18 9.63
N PRO A 137 9.55 -18.88 9.84
CA PRO A 137 10.18 -17.84 9.04
C PRO A 137 11.68 -17.73 9.34
N THR A 138 12.43 -17.18 8.38
CA THR A 138 13.85 -16.84 8.53
C THR A 138 14.05 -15.58 9.38
N GLY A 139 13.06 -14.69 9.38
CA GLY A 139 13.06 -13.47 10.19
C GLY A 139 11.65 -13.00 10.52
N VAL A 140 11.46 -12.45 11.73
CA VAL A 140 10.19 -11.84 12.15
C VAL A 140 10.46 -10.56 12.90
N SER A 141 9.69 -9.51 12.59
CA SER A 141 9.68 -8.28 13.36
C SER A 141 8.28 -7.69 13.44
N VAL A 142 7.89 -7.24 14.63
CA VAL A 142 6.61 -6.58 14.89
C VAL A 142 6.90 -5.21 15.49
N ALA A 143 6.49 -4.15 14.79
CA ALA A 143 6.42 -2.81 15.32
C ALA A 143 5.01 -2.55 15.87
N ALA A 144 4.88 -2.49 17.19
CA ALA A 144 3.65 -2.11 17.86
C ALA A 144 3.55 -0.58 17.93
N LEU A 145 2.55 -0.02 17.25
CA LEU A 145 2.33 1.42 17.13
C LEU A 145 1.16 1.85 18.01
N THR A 146 1.35 2.94 18.74
CA THR A 146 0.27 3.57 19.52
C THR A 146 -0.33 4.76 18.77
N ALA A 147 -1.42 5.32 19.31
CA ALA A 147 -2.04 6.54 18.77
C ALA A 147 -1.12 7.77 18.87
N SER A 148 -0.07 7.77 19.69
CA SER A 148 0.93 8.85 19.74
C SER A 148 2.05 8.66 18.73
N LEU A 149 1.96 7.67 17.84
CA LEU A 149 3.04 7.21 16.96
C LEU A 149 4.28 6.70 17.70
N SER A 150 4.19 6.41 19.01
CA SER A 150 5.26 5.69 19.69
C SER A 150 5.32 4.25 19.18
N VAL A 151 6.55 3.72 19.10
CA VAL A 151 6.81 2.38 18.61
C VAL A 151 7.53 1.54 19.64
N ARG A 152 7.08 0.30 19.78
CA ARG A 152 7.85 -0.74 20.46
C ARG A 152 8.08 -1.89 19.48
N LEU A 153 9.33 -2.31 19.35
CA LEU A 153 9.72 -3.42 18.48
C LEU A 153 9.72 -4.74 19.24
N TYR A 154 9.31 -5.80 18.56
CA TYR A 154 9.34 -7.17 19.03
C TYR A 154 9.94 -8.05 17.92
N GLY A 155 10.83 -8.98 18.27
CA GLY A 155 11.60 -9.79 17.31
C GLY A 155 12.77 -9.04 16.67
N GLY A 156 13.40 -9.65 15.66
CA GLY A 156 14.60 -9.14 14.98
C GLY A 156 15.94 -9.60 15.59
N ALA A 157 17.06 -9.27 14.93
CA ALA A 157 18.42 -9.70 15.29
C ALA A 157 18.94 -9.15 16.64
N ALA A 158 18.23 -8.19 17.25
CA ALA A 158 18.61 -7.57 18.52
C ALA A 158 17.49 -7.76 19.55
N GLN A 159 17.42 -8.95 20.15
CA GLN A 159 16.54 -9.18 21.28
C GLN A 159 17.11 -8.55 22.56
N ARG A 160 16.99 -7.22 22.67
CA ARG A 160 16.81 -6.41 23.90
C ARG A 160 16.89 -4.93 23.50
N SER A 161 15.78 -4.19 23.66
CA SER A 161 15.73 -2.98 24.50
C SER A 161 14.38 -2.27 24.40
N ASP A 162 13.99 -1.77 25.58
CA ASP A 162 12.98 -0.82 26.01
C ASP A 162 12.12 -0.04 25.00
N ALA A 163 10.91 0.24 25.44
CA ALA A 163 9.95 1.08 24.74
C ALA A 163 10.55 2.46 24.40
N VAL A 164 10.74 2.75 23.12
CA VAL A 164 11.06 4.11 22.66
C VAL A 164 9.78 4.94 22.75
N THR A 165 9.60 5.60 23.89
CA THR A 165 8.52 6.56 24.10
C THR A 165 8.95 7.88 23.47
N ALA A 166 8.06 8.53 22.72
CA ALA A 166 8.25 9.93 22.33
C ALA A 166 8.34 10.76 23.63
N GLY A 167 9.55 11.12 24.03
CA GLY A 167 9.81 11.81 25.29
C GLY A 167 9.27 13.24 25.25
N SER A 168 8.41 13.55 26.23
CA SER A 168 8.37 14.89 26.81
C SER A 168 9.61 15.04 27.69
N ALA A 169 10.24 16.21 27.68
CA ALA A 169 11.54 16.47 28.27
C ALA A 169 11.60 16.16 29.78
N GLU A 170 12.38 15.16 30.18
CA GLU A 170 13.28 15.17 31.36
C GLU A 170 13.93 13.79 31.59
N GLY A 171 15.26 13.74 31.51
CA GLY A 171 16.09 12.91 32.41
C GLY A 171 16.59 11.54 31.93
N ALA A 172 17.93 11.46 31.84
CA ALA A 172 18.82 10.29 31.93
C ALA A 172 19.20 9.53 30.64
N THR A 173 20.42 9.84 30.21
CA THR A 173 21.21 9.35 29.09
C THR A 173 21.83 7.98 29.39
N THR A 174 21.72 7.03 28.45
CA THR A 174 22.77 6.00 28.25
C THR A 174 22.84 5.68 26.76
N PRO A 175 23.99 5.89 26.09
CA PRO A 175 24.12 5.60 24.66
C PRO A 175 24.27 4.09 24.45
N ILE A 176 23.23 3.46 23.90
CA ILE A 176 23.27 2.07 23.44
C ILE A 176 24.10 2.03 22.14
N GLY A 177 25.10 1.15 22.11
CA GLY A 177 26.05 0.99 21.01
C GLY A 177 25.36 0.78 19.67
N ALA A 178 25.54 1.75 18.77
CA ALA A 178 25.20 1.63 17.37
C ALA A 178 26.23 0.72 16.70
N SER A 179 25.89 -0.55 16.46
CA SER A 179 26.47 -1.22 15.30
C SER A 179 26.00 -0.44 14.06
N PRO A 180 26.92 0.02 13.19
CA PRO A 180 26.56 0.65 11.92
C PRO A 180 26.03 -0.45 10.99
N GLY A 181 24.80 -0.91 11.27
CA GLY A 181 24.03 -1.68 10.31
C GLY A 181 23.70 -0.78 9.14
N ILE A 182 23.87 -1.31 7.93
CA ILE A 182 23.44 -0.66 6.70
C ILE A 182 21.91 -0.69 6.70
N THR A 183 21.26 0.35 7.20
CA THR A 183 19.82 0.54 6.96
C THR A 183 19.64 0.80 5.48
N ALA A 184 18.86 -0.02 4.76
CA ALA A 184 18.66 0.17 3.33
C ALA A 184 17.55 1.19 3.04
N LEU A 185 16.52 1.21 3.88
CA LEU A 185 15.34 2.03 3.68
C LEU A 185 14.81 2.52 5.03
N SER A 186 14.39 3.77 5.09
CA SER A 186 13.73 4.35 6.25
C SER A 186 12.39 4.97 5.85
N MET A 187 11.39 4.76 6.70
CA MET A 187 10.06 5.35 6.59
C MET A 187 9.85 6.32 7.75
N LEU A 188 9.42 7.54 7.43
CA LEU A 188 8.98 8.53 8.42
C LEU A 188 7.46 8.69 8.34
N LEU A 189 6.82 8.65 9.51
CA LEU A 189 5.44 9.10 9.69
C LEU A 189 5.48 10.31 10.61
N VAL A 190 5.13 11.47 10.07
CA VAL A 190 5.19 12.73 10.80
C VAL A 190 3.79 13.32 10.89
N ARG A 191 3.30 13.52 12.12
CA ARG A 191 1.97 14.07 12.38
C ARG A 191 2.05 15.50 12.84
N PHE A 192 1.23 16.36 12.25
CA PHE A 192 1.09 17.77 12.56
C PHE A 192 -0.31 18.07 13.08
N SER A 193 -0.40 19.08 13.93
CA SER A 193 -1.68 19.66 14.33
C SER A 193 -2.30 20.44 13.18
N GLY A 194 -3.63 20.40 13.07
CA GLY A 194 -4.39 21.04 12.02
C GLY A 194 -4.52 20.19 10.75
N GLU A 195 -5.66 20.32 10.09
CA GLU A 195 -5.97 19.62 8.82
C GLU A 195 -4.88 19.80 7.75
N HIS A 196 -4.17 20.93 7.72
CA HIS A 196 -3.14 21.23 6.69
C HIS A 196 -1.73 21.40 7.24
N GLY A 197 -1.49 21.04 8.50
CA GLY A 197 -0.20 21.23 9.17
C GLY A 197 0.96 20.62 8.38
N ALA A 198 0.82 19.35 7.96
CA ALA A 198 1.86 18.62 7.25
C ALA A 198 2.26 19.27 5.93
N ARG A 199 1.28 19.69 5.12
CA ARG A 199 1.56 20.34 3.83
C ARG A 199 2.20 21.71 4.01
N LYS A 200 1.76 22.48 5.00
CA LYS A 200 2.35 23.80 5.28
C LYS A 200 3.79 23.67 5.79
N ALA A 201 4.04 22.72 6.68
CA ALA A 201 5.36 22.49 7.26
C ALA A 201 6.35 21.93 6.22
N LEU A 202 5.91 21.02 5.35
CA LEU A 202 6.79 20.29 4.41
C LEU A 202 6.71 20.78 2.97
N ALA A 203 6.14 21.97 2.71
CA ALA A 203 6.03 22.53 1.36
C ALA A 203 7.40 22.66 0.65
N GLY A 204 8.46 22.96 1.42
CA GLY A 204 9.83 23.05 0.90
C GLY A 204 10.43 21.68 0.53
N SER A 205 10.06 20.63 1.25
CA SER A 205 10.61 19.27 1.08
C SER A 205 10.02 18.51 -0.11
N VAL A 206 8.87 18.96 -0.65
CA VAL A 206 8.19 18.33 -1.79
C VAL A 206 8.86 18.65 -3.14
N SER A 207 9.62 19.74 -3.23
CA SER A 207 10.05 20.33 -4.51
C SER A 207 11.52 20.06 -4.90
N ALA A 208 12.29 19.33 -4.08
CA ALA A 208 13.67 19.03 -4.40
C ALA A 208 13.72 18.11 -5.63
N LYS A 209 14.21 18.64 -6.77
CA LYS A 209 14.17 17.91 -8.05
C LYS A 209 15.05 16.66 -8.00
N HIS A 210 16.17 16.69 -7.27
CA HIS A 210 17.08 15.56 -6.99
C HIS A 210 17.58 15.64 -5.54
N PRO A 211 16.82 15.15 -4.55
CA PRO A 211 17.30 15.11 -3.17
C PRO A 211 18.41 14.07 -3.02
N ASP A 212 19.33 14.31 -2.08
CA ASP A 212 20.23 13.28 -1.56
C ASP A 212 19.39 12.02 -1.22
N PRO A 213 19.81 10.81 -1.60
CA PRO A 213 19.07 9.57 -1.30
C PRO A 213 18.69 9.42 0.19
N SER A 214 19.50 9.97 1.09
CA SER A 214 19.23 9.99 2.54
C SER A 214 18.24 11.06 3.01
N THR A 215 17.86 11.99 2.14
CA THR A 215 16.82 12.99 2.44
C THR A 215 15.44 12.37 2.28
N PRO A 216 14.59 12.43 3.31
CA PRO A 216 13.24 11.89 3.19
C PRO A 216 12.44 12.61 2.09
N LYS A 217 11.82 11.84 1.22
CA LYS A 217 10.90 12.31 0.19
C LYS A 217 9.47 12.04 0.62
N VAL A 218 8.63 13.08 0.69
CA VAL A 218 7.19 12.91 0.95
C VAL A 218 6.56 12.17 -0.22
N GLU A 219 5.90 11.05 0.07
CA GLU A 219 5.08 10.32 -0.90
C GLU A 219 3.59 10.62 -0.72
N LEU A 220 3.16 10.87 0.51
CA LEU A 220 1.75 10.95 0.82
C LEU A 220 1.45 11.94 1.93
N PHE A 221 0.40 12.73 1.73
CA PHE A 221 -0.25 13.45 2.81
C PHE A 221 -1.60 12.82 3.12
N ILE A 222 -1.92 12.72 4.40
CA ILE A 222 -3.24 12.31 4.88
C ILE A 222 -3.74 13.39 5.82
N GLU A 223 -4.90 13.97 5.52
CA GLU A 223 -5.47 15.06 6.29
C GLU A 223 -6.79 14.63 6.91
N ALA A 224 -7.03 14.98 8.17
CA ALA A 224 -8.29 14.80 8.87
C ALA A 224 -8.85 16.15 9.30
N ASN A 225 -10.04 16.49 8.85
CA ASN A 225 -10.71 17.71 9.28
C ASN A 225 -11.24 17.61 10.73
N GLY A 226 -11.76 18.71 11.28
CA GLY A 226 -12.33 18.73 12.63
C GLY A 226 -13.52 17.78 12.85
N HIS A 227 -14.15 17.28 11.79
CA HIS A 227 -15.21 16.27 11.85
C HIS A 227 -14.69 14.83 11.68
N GLY A 228 -13.37 14.63 11.61
CA GLY A 228 -12.73 13.33 11.43
C GLY A 228 -12.88 12.76 10.01
N ARG A 229 -13.34 13.55 9.02
CA ARG A 229 -13.31 13.14 7.62
C ARG A 229 -11.88 13.21 7.12
N ARG A 230 -11.44 12.14 6.46
CA ARG A 230 -10.06 11.97 6.02
C ARG A 230 -9.94 12.06 4.51
N ARG A 231 -8.82 12.61 4.02
CA ARG A 231 -8.45 12.61 2.61
C ARG A 231 -6.98 12.27 2.43
N VAL A 232 -6.67 11.57 1.35
CA VAL A 232 -5.31 11.32 0.88
C VAL A 232 -5.00 12.34 -0.21
N ILE A 233 -3.79 12.89 -0.19
CA ILE A 233 -3.31 13.88 -1.15
C ILE A 233 -1.94 13.42 -1.64
N ASP A 234 -1.79 13.33 -2.96
CA ASP A 234 -0.50 13.16 -3.61
C ASP A 234 0.24 14.52 -3.57
N PRO A 235 1.49 14.57 -3.09
CA PRO A 235 2.27 15.81 -3.02
C PRO A 235 2.50 16.47 -4.39
N THR A 236 2.56 15.67 -5.47
CA THR A 236 2.78 16.13 -6.84
C THR A 236 1.47 16.44 -7.58
N ASN A 237 0.45 15.60 -7.42
CA ASN A 237 -0.79 15.66 -8.21
C ASN A 237 -2.00 16.22 -7.45
N GLY A 238 -1.85 16.52 -6.16
CA GLY A 238 -2.93 17.01 -5.30
C GLY A 238 -3.97 15.94 -4.95
N SER A 239 -5.19 16.36 -4.60
CA SER A 239 -6.31 15.45 -4.31
C SER A 239 -7.04 14.96 -5.58
N SER A 240 -6.64 15.46 -6.74
CA SER A 240 -7.18 15.08 -8.04
C SER A 240 -6.51 13.80 -8.52
N ALA A 241 -6.99 12.66 -8.02
CA ALA A 241 -6.84 11.39 -8.72
C ALA A 241 -7.68 11.43 -10.01
N LEU A 242 -7.23 12.19 -11.00
CA LEU A 242 -7.68 12.12 -12.37
C LEU A 242 -6.47 11.65 -13.19
N SER A 243 -6.47 10.34 -13.41
CA SER A 243 -5.46 9.55 -14.09
C SER A 243 -5.37 9.93 -15.57
N GLY A 244 -4.48 10.86 -15.91
CA GLY A 244 -4.16 11.24 -17.29
C GLY A 244 -3.80 10.08 -18.23
N PRO A 245 -3.03 9.04 -17.82
CA PRO A 245 -2.68 7.92 -18.70
C PRO A 245 -3.74 6.81 -18.78
N ASP A 246 -4.60 6.64 -17.77
CA ASP A 246 -5.57 5.53 -17.73
C ASP A 246 -6.66 5.67 -18.78
N ALA A 247 -7.06 6.90 -19.12
CA ALA A 247 -8.05 7.13 -20.18
C ALA A 247 -7.56 6.60 -21.54
N LEU A 248 -6.26 6.71 -21.82
CA LEU A 248 -5.67 6.30 -23.09
C LEU A 248 -5.58 4.75 -23.19
N VAL A 249 -5.22 4.09 -22.08
CA VAL A 249 -5.17 2.62 -22.00
C VAL A 249 -6.57 2.00 -22.09
N TRP A 250 -7.54 2.54 -21.37
CA TRP A 250 -8.94 2.07 -21.44
C TRP A 250 -9.58 2.36 -22.81
N GLY A 251 -9.22 3.46 -23.46
CA GLY A 251 -9.64 3.75 -24.84
C GLY A 251 -9.10 2.74 -25.84
N ALA A 252 -7.81 2.39 -25.75
CA ALA A 252 -7.22 1.36 -26.60
C ALA A 252 -7.85 -0.02 -26.35
N PHE A 253 -8.11 -0.38 -25.09
CA PHE A 253 -8.79 -1.62 -24.74
C PHE A 253 -10.21 -1.69 -25.29
N GLY A 254 -10.99 -0.61 -25.14
CA GLY A 254 -12.35 -0.51 -25.69
C GLY A 254 -12.38 -0.66 -27.23
N LEU A 255 -11.36 -0.15 -27.92
CA LEU A 255 -11.23 -0.25 -29.37
C LEU A 255 -10.89 -1.68 -29.81
N VAL A 256 -9.94 -2.36 -29.15
CA VAL A 256 -9.57 -3.75 -29.45
C VAL A 256 -10.73 -4.70 -29.15
N TRP A 257 -11.41 -4.54 -28.01
CA TRP A 257 -12.57 -5.36 -27.66
C TRP A 257 -13.75 -5.11 -28.60
N GLY A 258 -14.02 -3.85 -28.95
CA GLY A 258 -15.04 -3.48 -29.94
C GLY A 258 -14.78 -4.11 -31.31
N ALA A 259 -13.51 -4.18 -31.74
CA ALA A 259 -13.12 -4.85 -32.97
C ALA A 259 -13.31 -6.38 -32.90
N ILE A 260 -12.97 -7.03 -31.78
CA ILE A 260 -13.16 -8.48 -31.59
C ILE A 260 -14.65 -8.85 -31.59
N VAL A 261 -15.47 -8.10 -30.86
CA VAL A 261 -16.93 -8.32 -30.80
C VAL A 261 -17.58 -8.01 -32.16
N GLY A 262 -17.14 -6.96 -32.85
CA GLY A 262 -17.60 -6.62 -34.20
C GLY A 262 -17.23 -7.68 -35.24
N PHE A 263 -16.09 -8.36 -35.09
CA PHE A 263 -15.63 -9.41 -36.00
C PHE A 263 -16.30 -10.77 -35.75
N THR A 264 -16.74 -11.05 -34.51
CA THR A 264 -17.31 -12.35 -34.11
C THR A 264 -18.84 -12.36 -34.05
N GLY A 265 -19.49 -11.20 -34.22
CA GLY A 265 -20.93 -11.05 -34.06
C GLY A 265 -21.75 -11.36 -35.32
N ASP A 266 -22.09 -12.63 -35.53
CA ASP A 266 -23.17 -13.04 -36.46
C ASP A 266 -24.52 -13.27 -35.74
N GLY A 267 -24.66 -12.87 -34.46
CA GLY A 267 -25.80 -13.31 -33.62
C GLY A 267 -26.25 -12.47 -32.42
N GLY A 268 -25.96 -11.16 -32.34
CA GLY A 268 -26.32 -10.32 -31.18
C GLY A 268 -27.37 -9.23 -31.45
N VAL A 269 -28.08 -8.80 -30.40
CA VAL A 269 -29.23 -7.85 -30.29
C VAL A 269 -29.11 -6.49 -31.03
N LEU A 270 -27.97 -6.19 -31.67
CA LEU A 270 -27.70 -4.95 -32.42
C LEU A 270 -27.72 -5.13 -33.94
N ARG A 271 -28.45 -6.12 -34.46
CA ARG A 271 -28.58 -6.39 -35.91
C ARG A 271 -29.18 -5.23 -36.73
N PHE A 272 -29.62 -4.15 -36.08
CA PHE A 272 -30.19 -2.95 -36.71
C PHE A 272 -29.15 -1.85 -36.99
N ILE A 273 -27.91 -2.03 -36.55
CA ILE A 273 -26.81 -1.10 -36.81
C ILE A 273 -25.83 -1.83 -37.75
N ASP A 274 -26.09 -1.74 -39.06
CA ASP A 274 -25.28 -2.38 -40.13
C ASP A 274 -23.84 -1.85 -40.22
N ASP A 275 -23.48 -0.85 -39.41
CA ASP A 275 -22.20 -0.19 -39.49
C ASP A 275 -21.28 -0.61 -38.34
N THR A 276 -20.40 -1.56 -38.64
CA THR A 276 -19.34 -2.06 -37.75
C THR A 276 -18.50 -0.93 -37.16
N VAL A 277 -18.34 0.17 -37.89
CA VAL A 277 -17.64 1.38 -37.45
C VAL A 277 -18.40 2.08 -36.31
N VAL A 278 -19.72 2.24 -36.45
CA VAL A 278 -20.57 2.89 -35.43
C VAL A 278 -20.59 2.05 -34.15
N THR A 279 -20.69 0.72 -34.29
CA THR A 279 -20.65 -0.20 -33.15
C THR A 279 -19.29 -0.15 -32.45
N GLY A 280 -18.18 -0.11 -33.19
CA GLY A 280 -16.83 0.03 -32.63
C GLY A 280 -16.62 1.36 -31.88
N ILE A 281 -17.12 2.48 -32.43
CA ILE A 281 -17.07 3.79 -31.78
C ILE A 281 -17.90 3.78 -30.49
N LEU A 282 -19.11 3.21 -30.52
CA LEU A 282 -19.98 3.14 -29.33
C LEU A 282 -19.33 2.34 -28.21
N TRP A 283 -18.71 1.19 -28.52
CA TRP A 283 -17.96 0.38 -27.55
C TRP A 283 -16.70 1.06 -27.04
N THR A 284 -16.02 1.85 -27.88
CA THR A 284 -14.85 2.64 -27.47
C THR A 284 -15.25 3.74 -26.48
N VAL A 285 -16.31 4.50 -26.79
CA VAL A 285 -16.85 5.54 -25.90
C VAL A 285 -17.37 4.93 -24.60
N PHE A 286 -18.05 3.79 -24.67
CA PHE A 286 -18.52 3.07 -23.49
C PHE A 286 -17.36 2.53 -22.65
N GLY A 287 -16.32 1.96 -23.26
CA GLY A 287 -15.11 1.49 -22.59
C GLY A 287 -14.34 2.62 -21.90
N LEU A 288 -14.24 3.78 -22.54
CA LEU A 288 -13.66 5.00 -21.95
C LEU A 288 -14.47 5.50 -20.76
N ALA A 289 -15.79 5.58 -20.88
CA ALA A 289 -16.67 6.03 -19.81
C ALA A 289 -16.69 5.05 -18.63
N ALA A 290 -16.76 3.74 -18.90
CA ALA A 290 -16.72 2.70 -17.88
C ALA A 290 -15.35 2.63 -17.19
N GLY A 291 -14.25 2.73 -17.94
CA GLY A 291 -12.89 2.79 -17.39
C GLY A 291 -12.66 4.02 -16.52
N ALA A 292 -13.11 5.20 -16.94
CA ALA A 292 -13.01 6.43 -16.17
C ALA A 292 -13.89 6.40 -14.90
N LEU A 293 -15.13 5.91 -15.02
CA LEU A 293 -16.04 5.77 -13.89
C LEU A 293 -15.51 4.73 -12.88
N TYR A 294 -14.92 3.64 -13.37
CA TYR A 294 -14.30 2.61 -12.53
C TYR A 294 -13.02 3.09 -11.87
N GLY A 295 -12.11 3.77 -12.57
CA GLY A 295 -10.91 4.36 -11.98
C GLY A 295 -11.25 5.37 -10.87
N LEU A 296 -12.30 6.17 -11.08
CA LEU A 296 -12.83 7.09 -10.08
C LEU A 296 -13.44 6.36 -8.87
N TRP A 297 -14.13 5.23 -9.09
CA TRP A 297 -14.80 4.47 -8.02
C TRP A 297 -13.83 3.56 -7.24
N ALA A 298 -12.95 2.84 -7.94
CA ALA A 298 -11.95 1.96 -7.35
C ALA A 298 -10.91 2.75 -6.56
N GLY A 299 -10.39 3.84 -7.13
CA GLY A 299 -9.44 4.73 -6.45
C GLY A 299 -10.04 5.38 -5.18
N ARG A 300 -11.30 5.81 -5.21
CA ARG A 300 -11.99 6.42 -4.05
C ARG A 300 -12.48 5.39 -3.03
N GLY A 301 -12.93 4.23 -3.47
CA GLY A 301 -13.48 3.18 -2.60
C GLY A 301 -12.40 2.43 -1.80
N VAL A 302 -11.23 2.21 -2.40
CA VAL A 302 -10.08 1.56 -1.75
C VAL A 302 -9.41 2.52 -0.76
N SER A 303 -9.24 3.79 -1.14
CA SER A 303 -8.68 4.82 -0.24
C SER A 303 -9.60 5.10 0.96
N ALA A 304 -10.91 5.25 0.77
CA ALA A 304 -11.84 5.53 1.87
C ALA A 304 -11.92 4.41 2.93
N ARG A 305 -11.90 3.13 2.51
CA ARG A 305 -11.90 2.00 3.46
C ARG A 305 -10.60 1.92 4.26
N ARG A 306 -9.46 2.17 3.63
CA ARG A 306 -8.13 2.22 4.28
C ARG A 306 -8.06 3.38 5.28
N LEU A 307 -8.55 4.56 4.89
CA LEU A 307 -8.63 5.75 5.76
C LEU A 307 -9.53 5.53 6.99
N LYS A 308 -10.61 4.76 6.88
CA LYS A 308 -11.46 4.45 8.03
C LYS A 308 -10.71 3.60 9.07
N ARG A 309 -9.82 2.72 8.61
CA ARG A 309 -9.07 1.76 9.45
C ARG A 309 -7.86 2.37 10.17
N ILE A 310 -7.23 3.40 9.62
CA ILE A 310 -6.09 4.08 10.27
C ILE A 310 -6.52 5.22 11.20
N GLY A 311 -7.81 5.32 11.53
CA GLY A 311 -8.35 6.50 12.22
C GLY A 311 -7.76 6.79 13.59
N ALA A 312 -7.23 5.79 14.30
CA ALA A 312 -6.54 5.98 15.56
C ALA A 312 -5.18 6.70 15.41
N LEU A 313 -4.55 6.58 14.24
CA LEU A 313 -3.29 7.27 13.94
C LEU A 313 -3.52 8.72 13.52
N ILE A 314 -4.70 9.01 12.98
CA ILE A 314 -5.08 10.33 12.43
C ILE A 314 -6.34 10.84 13.14
N PRO A 315 -6.18 11.44 14.35
CA PRO A 315 -7.25 12.12 15.06
C PRO A 315 -7.87 13.25 14.22
N PRO A 316 -9.10 13.69 14.54
CA PRO A 316 -9.67 14.90 13.96
C PRO A 316 -8.74 16.11 14.10
N ASP A 317 -8.77 17.00 13.11
CA ASP A 317 -7.94 18.20 13.04
C ASP A 317 -6.42 17.92 13.13
N THR A 318 -5.98 16.88 12.42
CA THR A 318 -4.55 16.56 12.28
C THR A 318 -4.23 16.23 10.83
N SER A 319 -2.94 16.23 10.52
CA SER A 319 -2.42 15.77 9.23
C SER A 319 -1.17 14.92 9.43
N ILE A 320 -0.97 13.93 8.57
CA ILE A 320 0.22 13.08 8.55
C ILE A 320 0.89 13.22 7.19
N ALA A 321 2.22 13.32 7.21
CA ALA A 321 3.07 13.04 6.06
C ALA A 321 3.70 11.66 6.20
N ILE A 322 3.71 10.90 5.11
CA ILE A 322 4.48 9.67 4.98
C ILE A 322 5.62 9.98 4.01
N ALA A 323 6.84 9.76 4.46
CA ALA A 323 8.04 9.98 3.68
C ALA A 323 8.98 8.79 3.75
N TRP A 324 9.81 8.64 2.72
CA TRP A 324 10.81 7.60 2.64
C TRP A 324 12.18 8.17 2.33
N ALA A 325 13.20 7.59 2.93
CA ALA A 325 14.61 7.88 2.62
C ALA A 325 15.32 6.56 2.31
N GLU A 326 16.23 6.59 1.34
CA GLU A 326 17.19 5.51 1.16
C GLU A 326 18.26 5.65 2.25
N GLY A 327 18.61 4.55 2.90
CA GLY A 327 19.56 4.61 4.01
C GLY A 327 18.93 4.87 5.38
N ALA A 328 19.80 5.04 6.38
CA ALA A 328 19.42 5.54 7.69
C ALA A 328 19.17 7.05 7.62
N VAL A 329 18.07 7.51 8.23
CA VAL A 329 17.79 8.94 8.35
C VAL A 329 18.63 9.50 9.49
N GLY A 330 19.46 10.50 9.20
CA GLY A 330 20.29 11.17 10.19
C GLY A 330 19.45 11.88 11.27
N SER A 331 20.02 12.05 12.46
CA SER A 331 19.35 12.75 13.57
C SER A 331 18.99 14.20 13.23
N GLU A 332 19.80 14.87 12.40
CA GLU A 332 19.53 16.22 11.90
C GLU A 332 18.26 16.26 11.04
N ALA A 333 18.14 15.36 10.06
CA ALA A 333 16.93 15.24 9.25
C ALA A 333 15.70 14.87 10.10
N ILE A 334 15.86 13.99 11.11
CA ILE A 334 14.78 13.70 12.06
C ILE A 334 14.36 14.96 12.83
N GLN A 335 15.31 15.78 13.29
CA GLN A 335 15.02 17.03 14.01
C GLN A 335 14.33 18.06 13.11
N GLU A 336 14.80 18.23 11.88
CA GLU A 336 14.20 19.12 10.89
C GLU A 336 12.74 18.73 10.63
N TRP A 337 12.47 17.43 10.42
CA TRP A 337 11.13 16.92 10.18
C TRP A 337 10.24 16.91 11.43
N ALA A 338 10.85 16.80 12.62
CA ALA A 338 10.14 16.93 13.88
C ALA A 338 9.76 18.39 14.20
N ALA A 339 10.36 19.38 13.55
CA ALA A 339 10.10 20.78 13.82
C ALA A 339 8.62 21.13 13.54
N GLY A 340 7.88 21.45 14.60
CA GLY A 340 6.44 21.71 14.53
C GLY A 340 5.55 20.47 14.38
N ALA A 341 6.13 19.27 14.38
CA ALA A 341 5.39 18.03 14.43
C ALA A 341 4.84 17.78 15.84
N SER A 342 3.61 17.28 15.92
CA SER A 342 2.99 16.78 17.16
C SER A 342 3.48 15.38 17.55
N ALA A 343 3.94 14.61 16.57
CA ALA A 343 4.51 13.27 16.75
C ALA A 343 5.32 12.89 15.51
N LEU A 344 6.40 12.13 15.71
CA LEU A 344 7.23 11.58 14.65
C LEU A 344 7.56 10.13 14.97
N LEU A 345 7.46 9.28 13.95
CA LEU A 345 7.90 7.90 13.95
C LEU A 345 8.88 7.72 12.80
N ALA A 346 10.04 7.15 13.08
CA ALA A 346 11.00 6.73 12.07
C ALA A 346 11.27 5.23 12.21
N LEU A 347 11.02 4.50 11.12
CA LEU A 347 11.18 3.05 11.02
C LEU A 347 12.21 2.72 9.94
N GLY A 348 13.29 2.06 10.33
CA GLY A 348 14.27 1.49 9.42
C GLY A 348 13.92 0.05 9.04
N PHE A 349 14.30 -0.32 7.82
CA PHE A 349 14.27 -1.67 7.29
C PHE A 349 15.70 -2.07 7.01
N ASP A 350 16.25 -2.90 7.89
CA ASP A 350 17.63 -3.34 7.83
C ASP A 350 17.66 -4.71 7.12
N PRO A 351 18.25 -4.82 5.92
CA PRO A 351 18.41 -6.10 5.26
C PRO A 351 19.37 -6.99 6.05
N THR A 352 19.15 -8.29 5.94
CA THR A 352 19.94 -9.35 6.57
C THR A 352 20.08 -10.49 5.58
N ASP A 353 21.02 -11.41 5.82
CA ASP A 353 21.14 -12.63 5.02
C ASP A 353 19.86 -13.49 5.03
N GLN A 354 18.96 -13.23 5.99
CA GLN A 354 17.72 -13.94 6.22
C GLN A 354 16.46 -13.15 5.79
N GLY A 355 16.62 -12.03 5.09
CA GLY A 355 15.52 -11.15 4.67
C GLY A 355 15.72 -9.73 5.21
N ALA A 356 14.76 -9.20 5.99
CA ALA A 356 14.88 -7.88 6.59
C ALA A 356 14.28 -7.84 8.00
N VAL A 357 14.77 -6.94 8.84
CA VAL A 357 14.28 -6.69 10.19
C VAL A 357 13.86 -5.24 10.35
N LEU A 358 12.87 -5.00 11.21
CA LEU A 358 12.42 -3.64 11.54
C LEU A 358 13.33 -3.05 12.61
N ARG A 359 13.70 -1.79 12.42
CA ARG A 359 14.41 -0.96 13.40
C ARG A 359 13.62 0.31 13.65
N ALA A 360 13.67 0.84 14.87
CA ALA A 360 13.08 2.11 15.22
C ALA A 360 14.24 3.08 15.39
N ALA A 361 14.18 4.22 14.71
CA ALA A 361 15.09 5.31 15.03
C ALA A 361 14.49 6.06 16.22
N ALA A 362 15.25 6.16 17.31
CA ALA A 362 14.84 6.98 18.43
C ALA A 362 14.88 8.45 17.99
N PRO A 363 13.85 9.26 18.30
CA PRO A 363 14.03 10.70 18.22
C PRO A 363 15.20 11.09 19.14
N PRO A 364 16.04 12.06 18.75
CA PRO A 364 17.11 12.52 19.63
C PRO A 364 16.49 12.99 20.95
N SER A 365 17.03 12.49 22.07
CA SER A 365 16.69 13.01 23.39
C SER A 365 17.11 14.47 23.44
N SER A 366 16.13 15.37 23.45
CA SER A 366 16.33 16.81 23.62
C SER A 366 16.97 17.15 24.95
#